data_AF-A0A517WXZ1-F1
#
_entry.id   AF-A0A517WXZ1-F1
#
_cell.length_a   1.000
_cell.length_b   1.000
_cell.length_c   1.000
_cell.angle_alpha   90.00
_cell.angle_beta   90.00
_cell.angle_gamma   90.00
#
_symmetry.space_group_name_H-M   'P 1'
#
loop_
_entity.id
_entity.type
_entity.pdbx_description
1 polymer ?
#
loop_
_entity_poly.entity_id
_entity_poly.type
_entity_poly.pdbx_seq_one_letter_code
_entity_poly.pdbx_strand_id
1 'polypeptide(L)'
;MQWQWDHDHEAVIAEDAARKQAQADQAAQEKRERQEQLKQANLKDLAKHKFFADWTYPPKKAITASRKIMVDTVQALIELGKSASEPERLNVLQNCVEAFNALDEKLEFIETVEREDICHEFEAIVHACGLGSHENLADEWRDW
;
A
#
# COMPACT_ATOMS: atom_id res chain seq x y z
N MET A 1 39.62 -39.10 24.69
CA MET A 1 39.42 -39.11 23.23
C MET A 1 37.96 -38.99 22.79
N GLN A 2 36.95 -39.11 23.68
CA GLN A 2 35.54 -38.85 23.32
C GLN A 2 35.15 -37.35 23.39
N TRP A 3 35.76 -36.60 24.32
CA TRP A 3 35.41 -35.20 24.62
C TRP A 3 35.71 -34.20 23.49
N GLN A 4 36.80 -34.43 22.75
CA GLN A 4 37.15 -33.62 21.58
C GLN A 4 36.17 -33.88 20.42
N TRP A 5 35.75 -35.13 20.22
CA TRP A 5 34.80 -35.48 19.17
C TRP A 5 33.40 -34.91 19.40
N ASP A 6 32.88 -34.95 20.64
CA ASP A 6 31.59 -34.32 20.99
C ASP A 6 31.65 -32.80 20.82
N HIS A 7 32.72 -32.16 21.29
CA HIS A 7 32.86 -30.70 21.25
C HIS A 7 33.13 -30.17 19.83
N ASP A 8 33.95 -30.86 19.03
CA ASP A 8 34.12 -30.56 17.60
C ASP A 8 32.82 -30.77 16.82
N HIS A 9 32.02 -31.79 17.17
CA HIS A 9 30.73 -32.05 16.54
C HIS A 9 29.68 -30.99 16.90
N GLU A 10 29.62 -30.55 18.15
CA GLU A 10 28.75 -29.45 18.58
C GLU A 10 29.12 -28.12 17.91
N ALA A 11 30.42 -27.82 17.78
CA ALA A 11 30.89 -26.62 17.10
C ALA A 11 30.52 -26.61 15.61
N VAL A 12 30.67 -27.75 14.92
CA VAL A 12 30.28 -27.91 13.51
C VAL A 12 28.77 -27.78 13.31
N ILE A 13 27.96 -28.33 14.24
CA ILE A 13 26.50 -28.16 14.21
C ILE A 13 26.11 -26.70 14.42
N ALA A 14 26.75 -26.00 15.37
CA ALA A 14 26.49 -24.59 15.64
C ALA A 14 26.88 -23.69 14.44
N GLU A 15 28.00 -23.98 13.78
CA GLU A 15 28.44 -23.26 12.58
C GLU A 15 27.48 -23.48 11.40
N ASP A 16 27.04 -24.71 11.15
CA ASP A 16 26.07 -25.02 10.09
C ASP A 16 24.70 -24.38 10.37
N ALA A 17 24.25 -24.39 11.63
CA ALA A 17 23.03 -23.72 12.05
C ALA A 17 23.12 -22.20 11.87
N ALA A 18 24.25 -21.58 12.23
CA ALA A 18 24.48 -20.15 12.01
C ALA A 18 24.53 -19.79 10.52
N ARG A 19 25.15 -20.63 9.68
CA ARG A 19 25.18 -20.44 8.22
C ARG A 19 23.79 -20.57 7.61
N LYS A 20 23.01 -21.57 8.02
CA LYS A 20 21.61 -21.74 7.60
C LYS A 20 20.73 -20.58 8.04
N GLN A 21 20.90 -20.09 9.27
CA GLN A 21 20.18 -18.94 9.80
C GLN A 21 20.53 -17.68 8.98
N ALA A 22 21.81 -17.40 8.76
CA ALA A 22 22.25 -16.27 7.93
C ALA A 22 21.73 -16.35 6.49
N GLN A 23 21.71 -17.56 5.89
CA GLN A 23 21.12 -17.78 4.57
C GLN A 23 19.60 -17.55 4.57
N ALA A 24 18.89 -17.97 5.62
CA ALA A 24 17.46 -17.74 5.77
C ALA A 24 17.15 -16.24 5.96
N ASP A 25 17.95 -15.53 6.75
CA ASP A 25 17.82 -14.09 6.97
C ASP A 25 18.11 -13.29 5.70
N GLN A 26 19.16 -13.64 4.94
CA GLN A 26 19.45 -13.05 3.64
C GLN A 26 18.29 -13.29 2.66
N ALA A 27 17.81 -14.53 2.54
CA ALA A 27 16.69 -14.85 1.65
C ALA A 27 15.39 -14.14 2.08
N ALA A 28 15.17 -13.94 3.38
CA ALA A 28 14.03 -13.17 3.89
C ALA A 28 14.18 -11.68 3.56
N GLN A 29 15.38 -11.11 3.67
CA GLN A 29 15.66 -9.73 3.31
C GLN A 29 15.46 -9.50 1.80
N GLU A 30 16.02 -10.35 0.94
CA GLU A 30 15.84 -10.24 -0.51
C GLU A 30 14.36 -10.35 -0.93
N LYS A 31 13.60 -11.24 -0.28
CA LYS A 31 12.14 -11.35 -0.50
C LYS A 31 11.41 -10.07 -0.12
N ARG A 32 11.75 -9.46 1.03
CA ARG A 32 11.18 -8.18 1.48
C ARG A 32 11.50 -7.06 0.49
N GLU A 33 12.77 -6.92 0.11
CA GLU A 33 13.22 -5.91 -0.85
C GLU A 33 12.53 -6.06 -2.21
N ARG A 34 12.37 -7.30 -2.71
CA ARG A 34 11.64 -7.57 -3.96
C ARG A 34 10.16 -7.19 -3.84
N GLN A 35 9.49 -7.57 -2.75
CA GLN A 35 8.09 -7.22 -2.54
C GLN A 35 7.90 -5.69 -2.49
N GLU A 36 8.81 -4.97 -1.84
CA GLU A 36 8.77 -3.51 -1.77
C GLU A 36 9.02 -2.84 -3.13
N GLN A 37 9.94 -3.39 -3.94
CA GLN A 37 10.15 -2.90 -5.30
C GLN A 37 8.89 -3.06 -6.16
N LEU A 38 8.19 -4.19 -6.05
CA LEU A 38 6.93 -4.43 -6.75
C LEU A 38 5.84 -3.44 -6.31
N LYS A 39 5.70 -3.22 -5.00
CA LYS A 39 4.77 -2.21 -4.45
C LYS A 39 5.06 -0.80 -5.00
N GLN A 40 6.34 -0.40 -5.00
CA GLN A 40 6.74 0.92 -5.50
C GLN A 40 6.54 1.05 -7.01
N ALA A 41 6.78 -0.02 -7.78
CA ALA A 41 6.49 -0.03 -9.22
C ALA A 41 4.99 0.15 -9.47
N ASN A 42 4.14 -0.60 -8.74
CA ASN A 42 2.68 -0.48 -8.84
C ASN A 42 2.19 0.93 -8.51
N LEU A 43 2.71 1.57 -7.45
CA LEU A 43 2.36 2.96 -7.11
C LEU A 43 2.77 3.94 -8.22
N LYS A 44 3.94 3.77 -8.82
CA LYS A 44 4.39 4.61 -9.95
C LYS A 44 3.56 4.42 -11.20
N ASP A 45 2.99 3.24 -11.42
CA ASP A 45 2.08 2.98 -12.52
C ASP A 45 0.69 3.57 -12.26
N LEU A 46 0.18 3.46 -11.02
CA LEU A 46 -1.03 4.17 -10.57
C LEU A 46 -0.88 5.69 -10.67
N ALA A 47 0.31 6.25 -10.45
CA ALA A 47 0.54 7.68 -10.60
C ALA A 47 0.37 8.18 -12.05
N LYS A 48 0.53 7.30 -13.04
CA LYS A 48 0.32 7.60 -14.47
C LYS A 48 -1.10 7.26 -14.93
N HIS A 49 -1.84 6.50 -14.12
CA HIS A 49 -3.21 6.11 -14.41
C HIS A 49 -4.10 7.36 -14.46
N LYS A 50 -5.03 7.36 -15.40
CA LYS A 50 -6.01 8.44 -15.53
C LYS A 50 -7.28 8.01 -14.79
N PHE A 51 -7.31 8.32 -13.50
CA PHE A 51 -8.48 8.08 -12.66
C PHE A 51 -9.76 8.65 -13.27
N PHE A 52 -10.85 7.89 -13.17
CA PHE A 52 -12.20 8.33 -13.55
C PHE A 52 -12.29 8.84 -15.00
N ALA A 53 -11.60 8.20 -15.95
CA ALA A 53 -11.56 8.65 -17.34
C ALA A 53 -12.96 8.70 -17.98
N ASP A 54 -13.83 7.76 -17.60
CA ASP A 54 -15.16 7.56 -18.16
C ASP A 54 -16.27 8.38 -17.48
N TRP A 55 -15.95 9.12 -16.41
CA TRP A 55 -16.92 9.99 -15.75
C TRP A 55 -17.37 11.11 -16.68
N THR A 56 -18.69 11.14 -16.92
CA THR A 56 -19.36 12.15 -17.75
C THR A 56 -20.52 12.84 -17.04
N TYR A 57 -21.09 12.19 -16.03
CA TYR A 57 -22.24 12.67 -15.28
C TYR A 57 -21.89 13.67 -14.17
N PRO A 58 -20.85 13.44 -13.32
CA PRO A 58 -20.50 14.39 -12.28
C PRO A 58 -20.13 15.78 -12.83
N PRO A 59 -20.31 16.85 -12.03
CA PRO A 59 -19.86 18.18 -12.41
C PRO A 59 -18.36 18.17 -12.76
N LYS A 60 -17.95 18.87 -13.83
CA LYS A 60 -16.53 18.94 -14.24
C LYS A 60 -15.57 19.33 -13.12
N LYS A 61 -16.05 20.15 -12.18
CA LYS A 61 -15.31 20.53 -10.97
C LYS A 61 -15.09 19.34 -10.04
N ALA A 62 -16.10 18.51 -9.82
CA ALA A 62 -15.99 17.26 -9.06
C ALA A 62 -15.00 16.32 -9.72
N ILE A 63 -15.14 16.03 -11.02
CA ILE A 63 -14.23 15.15 -11.77
C ILE A 63 -12.77 15.61 -11.63
N THR A 64 -12.52 16.92 -11.78
CA THR A 64 -11.16 17.48 -11.66
C THR A 64 -10.62 17.35 -10.23
N ALA A 65 -11.46 17.63 -9.23
CA ALA A 65 -11.09 17.52 -7.82
C ALA A 65 -10.85 16.05 -7.40
N SER A 66 -11.72 15.12 -7.76
CA SER A 66 -11.60 13.69 -7.48
C SER A 66 -10.33 13.09 -8.06
N ARG A 67 -10.00 13.43 -9.32
CA ARG A 67 -8.72 13.05 -9.94
C ARG A 67 -7.53 13.59 -9.17
N LYS A 68 -7.61 14.86 -8.76
CA LYS A 68 -6.54 15.49 -7.99
C LYS A 68 -6.35 14.78 -6.64
N ILE A 69 -7.43 14.45 -5.93
CA ILE A 69 -7.37 13.69 -4.67
C ILE A 69 -6.61 12.39 -4.87
N MET A 70 -7.01 11.56 -5.85
CA MET A 70 -6.35 10.28 -6.11
C MET A 70 -4.86 10.44 -6.46
N VAL A 71 -4.53 11.38 -7.36
CA VAL A 71 -3.13 11.63 -7.74
C VAL A 71 -2.31 12.11 -6.55
N ASP A 72 -2.84 13.04 -5.74
CA ASP A 72 -2.16 13.55 -4.56
C ASP A 72 -1.92 12.44 -3.52
N THR A 73 -2.91 11.55 -3.32
CA THR A 73 -2.77 10.39 -2.43
C THR A 73 -1.66 9.46 -2.91
N VAL A 74 -1.65 9.09 -4.19
CA VAL A 74 -0.60 8.24 -4.77
C VAL A 74 0.77 8.92 -4.64
N GLN A 75 0.85 10.21 -4.92
CA GLN A 75 2.10 10.97 -4.81
C GLN A 75 2.60 11.03 -3.36
N ALA A 76 1.73 11.27 -2.38
CA ALA A 76 2.08 11.25 -0.96
C ALA A 76 2.59 9.86 -0.52
N LEU A 77 1.99 8.79 -1.03
CA LEU A 77 2.46 7.42 -0.77
C LEU A 77 3.83 7.13 -1.40
N ILE A 78 4.10 7.70 -2.58
CA ILE A 78 5.42 7.61 -3.23
C ILE A 78 6.48 8.38 -2.42
N GLU A 79 6.12 9.57 -1.92
CA GLU A 79 7.01 10.44 -1.13
C GLU A 79 7.36 9.87 0.23
N LEU A 80 6.38 9.26 0.91
CA LEU A 80 6.58 8.47 2.12
C LEU A 80 7.66 7.38 1.93
N GLY A 81 7.73 6.82 0.72
CA GLY A 81 8.81 5.92 0.33
C GLY A 81 8.76 4.57 1.04
N LYS A 82 9.86 3.82 0.88
CA LYS A 82 9.92 2.39 1.25
C LYS A 82 9.84 2.14 2.75
N SER A 83 10.37 3.06 3.55
CA SER A 83 10.48 2.95 5.00
C SER A 83 9.24 3.41 5.77
N ALA A 84 8.23 3.95 5.09
CA ALA A 84 7.02 4.39 5.76
C ALA A 84 6.31 3.22 6.44
N SER A 85 6.00 3.43 7.70
CA SER A 85 5.27 2.51 8.55
C SER A 85 3.83 2.35 8.06
N GLU A 86 3.20 1.25 8.47
CA GLU A 86 1.78 0.99 8.19
C GLU A 86 0.86 2.13 8.67
N PRO A 87 1.00 2.67 9.91
CA PRO A 87 0.20 3.81 10.36
C PRO A 87 0.36 5.07 9.48
N GLU A 88 1.56 5.37 8.99
CA GLU A 88 1.78 6.52 8.10
C GLU A 88 1.05 6.36 6.77
N ARG A 89 1.05 5.15 6.20
CA ARG A 89 0.31 4.83 4.98
C ARG A 89 -1.20 4.88 5.20
N LEU A 90 -1.68 4.33 6.31
CA LEU A 90 -3.10 4.39 6.69
C LEU A 90 -3.56 5.83 6.86
N ASN A 91 -2.75 6.70 7.47
CA ASN A 91 -3.08 8.11 7.61
C ASN A 91 -3.23 8.81 6.24
N VAL A 92 -2.37 8.51 5.27
CA VAL A 92 -2.51 9.05 3.91
C VAL A 92 -3.77 8.52 3.20
N LEU A 93 -4.11 7.25 3.41
CA LEU A 93 -5.34 6.65 2.88
C LEU A 93 -6.59 7.25 3.51
N GLN A 94 -6.59 7.45 4.83
CA GLN A 94 -7.70 8.09 5.55
C GLN A 94 -7.92 9.52 5.05
N ASN A 95 -6.83 10.30 4.90
CA ASN A 95 -6.91 11.65 4.32
C ASN A 95 -7.51 11.67 2.91
N CYS A 96 -7.34 10.60 2.12
CA CYS A 96 -7.99 10.46 0.81
C CYS A 96 -9.52 10.40 0.97
N VAL A 97 -10.03 9.52 1.83
CA VAL A 97 -11.48 9.36 2.06
C VAL A 97 -12.07 10.63 2.67
N GLU A 98 -11.41 11.25 3.64
CA GLU A 98 -11.84 12.53 4.23
C GLU A 98 -11.90 13.65 3.18
N ALA A 99 -10.97 13.67 2.21
CA ALA A 99 -11.02 14.64 1.12
C ALA A 99 -12.21 14.41 0.18
N PHE A 100 -12.63 13.15 -0.03
CA PHE A 100 -13.87 12.83 -0.74
C PHE A 100 -15.11 13.22 0.05
N ASN A 101 -15.16 12.96 1.36
CA ASN A 101 -16.27 13.40 2.23
C ASN A 101 -16.45 14.92 2.14
N ALA A 102 -15.36 15.69 2.27
CA ALA A 102 -15.40 17.15 2.19
C ALA A 102 -15.70 17.70 0.78
N LEU A 103 -15.46 16.91 -0.27
CA LEU A 103 -15.82 17.27 -1.64
C LEU A 103 -17.30 17.02 -1.89
N ASP A 104 -17.81 15.89 -1.42
CA ASP A 104 -19.21 15.52 -1.57
C ASP A 104 -20.15 16.40 -0.75
N GLU A 105 -19.78 16.77 0.49
CA GLU A 105 -20.53 17.74 1.31
C GLU A 105 -20.81 19.06 0.56
N LYS A 106 -19.96 19.43 -0.40
CA LYS A 106 -20.06 20.69 -1.16
C LYS A 106 -20.77 20.55 -2.50
N LEU A 107 -20.70 19.37 -3.11
CA LEU A 107 -21.09 19.16 -4.50
C LEU A 107 -22.20 18.13 -4.67
N GLU A 108 -22.47 17.33 -3.64
CA GLU A 108 -23.49 16.28 -3.55
C GLU A 108 -23.57 15.49 -4.86
N PHE A 109 -22.47 14.83 -5.21
CA PHE A 109 -22.30 14.20 -6.52
C PHE A 109 -22.01 12.70 -6.44
N ILE A 110 -21.64 12.19 -5.26
CA ILE A 110 -21.31 10.78 -5.11
C ILE A 110 -22.61 9.99 -4.99
N GLU A 111 -23.00 9.35 -6.08
CA GLU A 111 -24.09 8.39 -6.10
C GLU A 111 -23.54 6.95 -6.14
N THR A 112 -24.33 5.99 -6.62
CA THR A 112 -23.95 4.57 -6.61
C THR A 112 -22.77 4.28 -7.53
N VAL A 113 -22.74 4.86 -8.74
CA VAL A 113 -21.68 4.59 -9.73
C VAL A 113 -20.38 5.24 -9.30
N GLU A 114 -20.42 6.51 -8.91
CA GLU A 114 -19.24 7.24 -8.44
C GLU A 114 -18.66 6.61 -7.18
N ARG A 115 -19.52 6.13 -6.26
CA ARG A 115 -19.09 5.36 -5.10
C ARG A 115 -18.28 4.14 -5.49
N GLU A 116 -18.84 3.29 -6.35
CA GLU A 116 -18.20 2.03 -6.75
C GLU A 116 -16.85 2.30 -7.41
N ASP A 117 -16.77 3.31 -8.28
CA ASP A 117 -15.53 3.71 -8.93
C ASP A 117 -14.50 4.26 -7.92
N ILE A 118 -14.91 5.11 -6.98
CA ILE A 118 -14.02 5.65 -5.94
C ILE A 118 -13.47 4.50 -5.07
N CYS A 119 -14.34 3.61 -4.61
CA CYS A 119 -13.94 2.46 -3.78
C CYS A 119 -12.99 1.53 -4.55
N HIS A 120 -13.27 1.22 -5.82
CA HIS A 120 -12.42 0.37 -6.65
C HIS A 120 -11.00 0.95 -6.81
N GLU A 121 -10.91 2.23 -7.16
CA GLU A 121 -9.62 2.91 -7.34
C GLU A 121 -8.88 3.05 -6.00
N PHE A 122 -9.60 3.31 -4.90
CA PHE A 122 -9.04 3.36 -3.56
C PHE A 122 -8.46 2.00 -3.13
N GLU A 123 -9.18 0.90 -3.34
CA GLU A 123 -8.69 -0.45 -3.05
C GLU A 123 -7.43 -0.78 -3.86
N ALA A 124 -7.38 -0.39 -5.14
CA ALA A 124 -6.17 -0.56 -5.95
C ALA A 124 -4.96 0.14 -5.32
N ILE A 125 -5.14 1.34 -4.76
CA ILE A 125 -4.09 2.08 -4.04
C ILE A 125 -3.70 1.34 -2.74
N VAL A 126 -4.67 0.89 -1.94
CA VAL A 126 -4.44 0.11 -0.71
C VAL A 126 -3.61 -1.15 -1.00
N HIS A 127 -3.96 -1.89 -2.05
CA HIS A 127 -3.21 -3.06 -2.50
C HIS A 127 -1.80 -2.70 -2.97
N ALA A 128 -1.63 -1.61 -3.71
CA ALA A 128 -0.31 -1.16 -4.16
C ALA A 128 0.62 -0.77 -3.00
N CYS A 129 0.07 -0.25 -1.90
CA CYS A 129 0.81 0.00 -0.65
C CYS A 129 1.13 -1.26 0.16
N GLY A 130 0.61 -2.41 -0.26
CA GLY A 130 0.74 -3.67 0.44
C GLY A 130 -0.07 -3.76 1.73
N LEU A 131 -1.13 -2.95 1.83
CA LEU A 131 -2.12 -2.99 2.90
C LEU A 131 -3.37 -3.78 2.50
N GLY A 132 -3.30 -4.58 1.43
CA GLY A 132 -4.43 -5.37 0.93
C GLY A 132 -4.97 -6.46 1.87
N SER A 133 -4.41 -6.59 3.08
CA SER A 133 -5.01 -7.38 4.17
C SER A 133 -6.10 -6.59 4.93
N HIS A 134 -6.11 -5.27 4.79
CA HIS A 134 -7.12 -4.39 5.34
C HIS A 134 -8.26 -4.28 4.33
N GLU A 135 -9.38 -4.92 4.64
CA GLU A 135 -10.60 -4.89 3.84
C GLU A 135 -11.52 -3.76 4.34
N ASN A 136 -12.33 -3.19 3.45
CA ASN A 136 -13.41 -2.24 3.78
C ASN A 136 -12.96 -0.91 4.44
N LEU A 137 -11.68 -0.52 4.35
CA LEU A 137 -11.19 0.75 4.92
C LEU A 137 -12.00 1.98 4.44
N ALA A 138 -12.44 1.97 3.17
CA ALA A 138 -13.28 3.04 2.64
C ALA A 138 -14.68 3.06 3.28
N ASP A 139 -15.26 1.90 3.59
CA ASP A 139 -16.57 1.82 4.26
C ASP A 139 -16.50 2.32 5.70
N GLU A 140 -15.36 2.16 6.38
CA GLU A 140 -15.19 2.60 7.76
C GLU A 140 -15.09 4.13 7.91
N TRP A 141 -14.60 4.82 6.88
CA TRP A 141 -14.27 6.25 6.95
C TRP A 141 -15.15 7.16 6.09
N ARG A 142 -15.93 6.63 5.17
CA ARG A 142 -16.77 7.45 4.29
C ARG A 142 -18.03 7.95 5.01
N ASP A 143 -18.45 9.15 4.64
CA ASP A 143 -19.70 9.76 5.12
C ASP A 143 -20.79 9.82 4.03
N TRP A 144 -20.46 9.39 2.80
CA TRP A 144 -21.31 9.43 1.60
C TRP A 144 -21.76 8.03 1.13
#